data_AF-A0A6N2CT03-F1
#
_entry.id   AF-A0A6N2CT03-F1
#
_cell.length_a   1.000
_cell.length_b   1.000
_cell.length_c   1.000
_cell.angle_alpha   90.00
_cell.angle_beta   90.00
_cell.angle_gamma   90.00
#
_symmetry.space_group_name_H-M   'P 1'
#
loop_
_entity.id
_entity.type
_entity.pdbx_description
1 polymer ?
#
loop_
_entity_poly.entity_id
_entity_poly.type
_entity_poly.pdbx_seq_one_letter_code
_entity_poly.pdbx_strand_id
1 'polypeptide(L)' 'MSLVSIKGYYDGKQVQLGEKVRLPQNARLIITVLDYEPSSVADHDREAFLQLSAANLARGYDVDEVEYTEADLKK' A
#
# COMPACT_ATOMS: atom_id res chain seq x y z
N MET A 1 20.92 -10.24 -17.36
CA MET A 1 19.55 -10.80 -17.28
C MET A 1 18.64 -9.71 -16.78
N SER A 2 17.62 -9.32 -17.55
CA SER A 2 16.64 -8.33 -17.11
C SER A 2 15.51 -9.08 -16.40
N LEU A 3 15.37 -8.87 -15.10
CA LEU A 3 14.21 -9.35 -14.34
C LEU A 3 13.09 -8.32 -14.52
N VAL A 4 11.92 -8.78 -14.97
CA VAL A 4 10.73 -7.93 -15.11
C VAL A 4 9.71 -8.45 -14.11
N SER A 5 9.29 -7.57 -13.19
CA SER A 5 8.23 -7.88 -12.24
C SER A 5 6.90 -7.48 -12.87
N ILE A 6 6.05 -8.45 -13.13
CA ILE A 6 4.77 -8.25 -13.81
C ILE A 6 3.65 -8.48 -12.81
N LYS A 7 2.69 -7.56 -12.73
CA LYS A 7 1.50 -7.78 -11.92
C LYS A 7 0.65 -8.88 -12.54
N GLY A 8 0.17 -9.79 -11.71
CA GLY A 8 -0.73 -10.86 -12.12
C GLY A 8 -1.95 -10.95 -11.22
N TYR A 9 -3.02 -11.53 -11.76
CA TYR A 9 -4.27 -11.77 -11.04
C TYR A 9 -4.68 -13.22 -11.23
N TYR A 10 -5.18 -13.86 -10.18
CA TYR A 10 -5.73 -15.21 -10.28
C TYR A 10 -7.24 -15.11 -10.55
N ASP A 11 -7.69 -15.65 -11.68
CA ASP A 11 -9.11 -15.61 -12.08
C ASP A 11 -9.93 -16.80 -11.52
N GLY A 12 -9.35 -17.57 -10.60
CA GLY A 12 -9.94 -18.80 -10.07
C GLY A 12 -9.51 -20.07 -10.79
N LYS A 13 -8.90 -19.95 -11.98
CA LYS A 13 -8.43 -21.09 -12.80
C LYS A 13 -6.97 -20.94 -13.24
N GLN A 14 -6.55 -19.73 -13.59
CA GLN A 14 -5.23 -19.43 -14.12
C GLN A 14 -4.74 -18.05 -13.68
N VAL A 15 -3.41 -17.88 -13.68
CA VAL A 15 -2.77 -16.58 -13.47
C VAL A 15 -2.81 -15.80 -14.78
N GLN A 16 -3.46 -14.65 -14.75
CA GLN A 16 -3.52 -13.68 -15.84
C GLN A 16 -2.44 -12.63 -15.62
N LEU A 17 -1.64 -12.34 -16.64
CA LEU A 17 -0.70 -11.24 -16.61
C LEU A 17 -1.45 -9.93 -16.87
N GLY A 18 -1.20 -8.91 -16.04
CA GLY A 18 -1.84 -7.59 -16.20
C GLY A 18 -1.41 -6.84 -17.47
N GLU A 19 -0.38 -7.33 -18.15
CA GLU A 19 0.14 -6.77 -19.39
C GLU A 19 0.56 -7.87 -20.37
N LYS A 20 0.64 -7.52 -21.66
CA LYS A 20 1.07 -8.45 -22.71
C LYS A 20 2.59 -8.61 -22.68
N VAL A 21 3.05 -9.72 -22.14
CA VAL A 21 4.48 -10.09 -22.12
C VAL A 21 4.73 -11.30 -23.01
N ARG A 22 5.80 -11.25 -23.81
CA ARG A 22 6.29 -12.43 -24.55
C ARG A 22 7.13 -13.29 -23.61
N LEU A 23 6.56 -14.40 -23.16
CA LEU A 23 7.29 -15.41 -22.40
C LEU A 23 7.93 -16.43 -23.35
N PRO A 24 9.26 -16.63 -23.29
CA PRO A 24 9.91 -17.73 -24.00
C PRO A 24 9.36 -19.09 -23.56
N GLN A 25 9.33 -20.06 -24.47
CA GLN A 25 8.98 -21.43 -24.12
C GLN A 25 9.93 -21.95 -23.02
N ASN A 26 9.38 -22.56 -21.98
CA ASN A 26 10.12 -23.08 -20.81
C ASN A 26 10.91 -22.02 -20.03
N ALA A 27 10.50 -20.74 -20.08
CA ALA A 27 11.09 -19.71 -19.23
C ALA A 27 10.95 -20.08 -17.75
N ARG A 28 12.02 -19.90 -16.97
CA ARG A 28 11.96 -20.02 -15.50
C ARG A 28 11.25 -18.80 -14.94
N LEU A 29 10.19 -19.03 -14.17
CA LEU A 29 9.39 -17.99 -13.55
C LEU A 29 9.60 -18.01 -12.03
N ILE A 30 9.62 -16.84 -11.41
CA ILE A 30 9.50 -16.68 -9.96
C ILE A 30 8.09 -16.17 -9.71
N ILE A 31 7.30 -16.90 -8.93
CA ILE A 31 5.92 -16.56 -8.61
C ILE A 31 5.87 -16.13 -7.15
N THR A 32 5.42 -14.91 -6.92
CA THR A 32 5.13 -14.39 -5.58
C THR A 32 3.62 -14.21 -5.49
N VAL A 33 2.98 -14.98 -4.61
CA VAL A 33 1.57 -14.80 -4.27
C VAL A 33 1.52 -13.76 -3.15
N LEU A 34 0.84 -12.65 -3.41
CA LEU A 34 0.56 -11.66 -2.38
C LEU A 34 -0.68 -12.12 -1.62
N ASP A 35 -0.65 -12.01 -0.30
CA ASP A 35 -1.80 -12.37 0.53
C ASP A 35 -3.00 -11.50 0.13
N TYR A 36 -3.97 -12.11 -0.54
CA TYR A 36 -5.28 -11.54 -0.83
C TYR A 36 -6.23 -12.00 0.28
N GLU A 37 -5.93 -11.62 1.51
CA GLU A 37 -6.95 -11.70 2.56
C GLU A 37 -7.70 -10.36 2.52
N PRO A 38 -9.01 -10.33 2.20
CA PRO A 38 -9.81 -9.10 2.33
C PRO A 38 -9.92 -8.63 3.79
N SER A 39 -9.41 -9.43 4.73
CA SER A 39 -9.17 -9.10 6.13
C SER A 39 -7.69 -9.27 6.51
N SER A 40 -6.77 -9.02 5.57
CA SER A 40 -5.35 -8.99 5.89
C SER A 40 -5.12 -7.91 6.95
N VAL A 41 -4.24 -8.18 7.90
CA VAL A 41 -3.80 -7.21 8.92
C VAL A 41 -3.39 -5.86 8.29
N ALA A 42 -2.93 -5.88 7.04
CA ALA A 42 -2.60 -4.69 6.26
C ALA A 42 -3.80 -3.77 5.97
N ASP A 43 -5.01 -4.30 5.77
CA ASP A 43 -6.20 -3.47 5.54
C ASP A 43 -6.71 -2.86 6.86
N HIS A 44 -6.65 -3.61 7.97
CA HIS A 44 -6.98 -3.06 9.30
C HIS A 44 -5.98 -1.99 9.75
N ASP A 45 -4.68 -2.22 9.57
CA ASP A 45 -3.65 -1.22 9.88
C ASP A 45 -3.79 0.02 8.99
N ARG A 46 -4.10 -0.18 7.70
CA ARG A 46 -4.36 0.91 6.77
C ARG A 46 -5.59 1.71 7.15
N GLU A 47 -6.69 1.05 7.51
CA GLU A 47 -7.93 1.72 7.91
C GLU A 47 -7.75 2.47 9.23
N ALA A 48 -7.12 1.85 10.22
CA ALA A 48 -6.76 2.49 11.49
C ALA A 48 -5.84 3.71 11.28
N PHE A 49 -4.84 3.58 10.40
CA PHE A 49 -3.96 4.67 10.02
C PHE A 49 -4.72 5.82 9.34
N LEU A 50 -5.63 5.52 8.41
CA LEU A 50 -6.44 6.52 7.72
C LEU A 50 -7.38 7.24 8.68
N GLN A 51 -8.03 6.52 9.60
CA GLN A 51 -8.90 7.12 10.63
C GLN A 51 -8.09 8.03 11.57
N LEU A 52 -6.94 7.58 12.05
CA LEU A 52 -6.06 8.39 12.89
C LEU A 52 -5.57 9.65 12.15
N SER A 53 -5.18 9.50 10.89
CA SER A 53 -4.71 10.62 10.06
C SER A 53 -5.82 11.64 9.83
N ALA A 54 -7.04 11.20 9.52
CA ALA A 54 -8.19 12.09 9.36
C ALA A 54 -8.54 12.83 10.65
N ALA A 55 -8.52 12.14 11.80
CA ALA A 55 -8.77 12.74 13.10
C ALA A 55 -7.72 13.79 13.48
N ASN A 56 -6.43 13.50 13.24
CA ASN A 56 -5.35 14.44 13.48
C ASN A 56 -5.40 15.64 12.53
N LEU A 57 -5.76 15.41 11.27
CA LEU A 57 -5.97 16.49 10.31
C LEU A 57 -7.09 17.41 10.78
N ALA A 58 -8.24 16.85 11.19
CA ALA A 58 -9.35 17.65 11.71
C ALA A 58 -8.95 18.47 12.95
N ARG A 59 -8.18 17.86 13.87
CA ARG A 59 -7.66 18.55 15.06
C ARG A 59 -6.72 19.70 14.69
N GLY A 60 -5.91 19.53 13.64
CA GLY A 60 -5.01 20.56 13.13
C GLY A 60 -5.69 21.69 12.36
N TYR A 61 -7.02 21.74 12.34
CA TYR A 61 -7.81 22.87 11.85
C TYR A 61 -8.88 23.26 12.87
N ASP A 62 -8.78 22.75 14.10
CA ASP A 62 -9.71 23.08 15.18
C ASP A 62 -9.38 24.47 15.74
N VAL A 63 -10.39 25.18 16.23
CA VAL A 63 -10.26 26.54 16.77
C VAL A 63 -9.40 26.55 18.04
N ASP A 64 -9.37 25.43 18.75
CA ASP A 64 -8.58 25.21 19.96
C ASP A 64 -7.16 24.68 19.68
N GLU A 65 -6.74 24.61 18.42
CA GLU A 65 -5.37 24.20 18.08
C GLU A 65 -4.34 25.20 18.61
N VAL A 66 -3.29 24.67 19.27
CA VAL A 66 -2.19 25.48 19.79
C VAL A 66 -1.27 25.87 18.64
N GLU A 67 -1.21 27.16 18.32
CA GLU A 67 -0.25 27.71 17.38
C GLU A 67 1.14 27.77 18.03
N TYR A 68 2.05 26.91 17.57
CA TYR A 68 3.43 26.91 18.05
C TYR A 68 4.22 28.06 17.41
N THR A 69 4.96 28.78 18.23
CA THR A 69 5.77 29.93 17.82
C THR A 69 7.26 29.67 18.08
N GLU A 70 8.12 30.59 17.62
CA GLU A 70 9.55 30.53 17.93
C GLU A 70 9.85 30.56 19.43
N ALA A 71 8.92 31.08 20.25
CA ALA A 71 9.04 31.13 21.70
C ALA A 71 8.93 29.75 22.38
N ASP A 72 8.34 28.76 21.70
CA ASP A 72 8.11 27.40 22.23
C ASP A 72 9.33 26.48 22.04
N LEU A 73 10.36 26.94 21.32
CA LEU A 73 11.59 26.21 21.10
C LEU A 73 12.44 26.13 22.39
N LYS A 74 12.60 24.93 22.94
CA LYS A 74 13.55 24.67 24.03
C LYS A 74 14.95 24.39 23.46
N LYS A 75 15.94 25.17 23.89
CA LYS A 75 17.37 24.96 23.59
C LYS A 75 17.99 23.91 24.51
#